data_AF-A0A8H5DB68-F1
#
_entry.id   AF-A0A8H5DB68-F1
#
_cell.length_a   1.000
_cell.length_b   1.000
_cell.length_c   1.000
_cell.angle_alpha   90.00
_cell.angle_beta   90.00
_cell.angle_gamma   90.00
#
_symmetry.space_group_name_H-M   'P 1'
#
loop_
_entity.id
_entity.type
_entity.pdbx_description
1 polymer ?
#
loop_
_entity_poly.entity_id
_entity_poly.type
_entity_poly.pdbx_seq_one_letter_code
_entity_poly.pdbx_strand_id
1 'polypeptide(L)'
;MVAPVDAVSTAPGTGFTEGERNSELQGHVAFFDRDNDGIIWPSDTFIGLREIRFSLFWTIVAVLVIHGGFSYMTWGSWLPDPFFRLKIKRMHRAKHGSDSESYTTTGEFDEKRFNAIFEMYSQPPHNKLSFTEGVRMIHGNMNPFDPFGWTAAVFEWWATYYLLWPEDGYLRKEDVREVYDGSIFYKLSNRKPTYAEALKAN
;
A
#
# COMPACT_ATOMS: atom_id res chain seq x y z
N MET A 1 3.33 -24.36 -2.28
CA MET A 1 2.10 -23.81 -2.88
C MET A 1 2.39 -23.53 -4.34
N VAL A 2 1.97 -24.44 -5.21
CA VAL A 2 2.12 -24.30 -6.66
C VAL A 2 0.92 -23.47 -7.13
N ALA A 3 1.18 -22.41 -7.91
CA ALA A 3 0.12 -21.60 -8.48
C ALA A 3 -0.88 -22.50 -9.26
N PRO A 4 -2.19 -22.32 -9.08
CA PRO A 4 -3.17 -22.99 -9.93
C PRO A 4 -2.93 -22.57 -11.38
N VAL A 5 -3.00 -23.55 -12.29
CA VAL A 5 -2.83 -23.34 -13.74
C VAL A 5 -3.94 -22.45 -14.33
N ASP A 6 -5.02 -22.22 -13.59
CA ASP A 6 -6.12 -21.31 -13.96
C ASP A 6 -6.54 -20.39 -12.78
N ALA A 7 -5.66 -19.46 -12.37
CA ALA A 7 -6.03 -18.41 -11.42
C ALA A 7 -6.87 -17.32 -12.11
N VAL A 8 -8.19 -17.45 -11.98
CA VAL A 8 -9.24 -16.64 -12.60
C VAL A 8 -9.24 -15.20 -12.07
N SER A 9 -8.37 -14.35 -12.63
CA SER A 9 -8.70 -13.11 -13.34
C SER A 9 -7.40 -12.36 -13.60
N THR A 10 -7.19 -11.91 -14.83
CA THR A 10 -6.13 -10.94 -15.09
C THR A 10 -6.48 -9.66 -14.35
N ALA A 11 -5.56 -9.14 -13.55
CA ALA A 11 -5.54 -7.69 -13.27
C ALA A 11 -5.79 -6.99 -14.61
N PRO A 12 -6.69 -5.98 -14.67
CA PRO A 12 -7.16 -5.44 -15.93
C PRO A 12 -6.00 -5.18 -16.89
N GLY A 13 -6.25 -5.50 -18.16
CA GLY A 13 -5.26 -5.56 -19.24
C GLY A 13 -4.50 -4.26 -19.48
N THR A 14 -4.81 -3.21 -18.73
CA THR A 14 -4.17 -1.90 -18.57
C THR A 14 -4.38 -1.50 -17.10
N GLY A 15 -3.43 -0.80 -16.47
CA GLY A 15 -3.73 -0.17 -15.16
C GLY A 15 -4.87 0.82 -15.35
N PHE A 16 -5.49 1.30 -14.26
CA PHE A 16 -6.60 2.27 -14.25
C PHE A 16 -7.29 2.41 -15.64
N THR A 17 -8.18 1.48 -15.97
CA THR A 17 -9.02 1.61 -17.16
C THR A 17 -10.27 2.38 -16.75
N GLU A 18 -10.57 3.48 -17.43
CA GLU A 18 -11.79 4.25 -17.19
C GLU A 18 -13.02 3.33 -17.32
N GLY A 19 -13.76 3.14 -16.22
CA GLY A 19 -14.94 2.25 -16.15
C GLY A 19 -14.70 0.84 -15.61
N GLU A 20 -13.46 0.44 -15.30
CA GLU A 20 -13.14 -0.84 -14.64
C GLU A 20 -12.74 -0.65 -13.16
N ARG A 21 -12.94 -1.67 -12.32
CA ARG A 21 -12.59 -1.62 -10.89
C ARG A 21 -11.10 -1.91 -10.69
N ASN A 22 -10.40 -1.01 -9.99
CA ASN A 22 -9.06 -1.24 -9.44
C ASN A 22 -9.11 -2.23 -8.26
N SER A 23 -8.04 -3.02 -8.06
CA SER A 23 -7.83 -3.72 -6.79
C SER A 23 -7.55 -2.72 -5.66
N GLU A 24 -7.72 -3.11 -4.40
CA GLU A 24 -7.48 -2.21 -3.26
C GLU A 24 -6.03 -1.71 -3.22
N LEU A 25 -5.04 -2.56 -3.54
CA LEU A 25 -3.64 -2.13 -3.66
C LEU A 25 -3.42 -1.12 -4.80
N GLN A 26 -4.16 -1.24 -5.91
CA GLN A 26 -4.14 -0.23 -6.96
C GLN A 26 -4.80 1.07 -6.50
N GLY A 27 -5.91 0.99 -5.76
CA GLY A 27 -6.57 2.13 -5.11
C GLY A 27 -5.65 2.86 -4.14
N HIS A 28 -4.88 2.12 -3.33
CA HIS A 28 -3.88 2.65 -2.41
C HIS A 28 -2.88 3.56 -3.12
N VAL A 29 -2.29 3.11 -4.23
CA VAL A 29 -1.27 3.88 -4.96
C VAL A 29 -1.88 4.94 -5.89
N ALA A 30 -3.14 4.79 -6.30
CA ALA A 30 -3.81 5.73 -7.20
C ALA A 30 -3.93 7.15 -6.61
N PHE A 31 -3.89 7.31 -5.28
CA PHE A 31 -3.81 8.64 -4.67
C PHE A 31 -2.63 9.48 -5.19
N PHE A 32 -1.51 8.82 -5.48
CA PHE A 32 -0.28 9.47 -5.91
C PHE A 32 -0.30 9.79 -7.40
N ASP A 33 -1.02 9.05 -8.24
CA ASP A 33 -1.18 9.34 -9.68
C ASP A 33 -2.20 10.48 -9.88
N ARG A 34 -1.71 11.69 -10.16
CA ARG A 34 -2.55 12.91 -10.14
C ARG A 34 -3.15 13.23 -11.51
N ASP A 35 -2.42 12.92 -12.57
CA ASP A 35 -2.86 13.10 -13.94
C ASP A 35 -3.61 11.87 -14.49
N ASN A 36 -3.66 10.78 -13.71
CA ASN A 36 -4.40 9.55 -13.99
C ASN A 36 -3.90 8.84 -15.26
N ASP A 37 -2.59 8.89 -15.52
CA ASP A 37 -1.97 8.19 -16.66
C ASP A 37 -1.54 6.75 -16.31
N GLY A 38 -1.74 6.32 -15.06
CA GLY A 38 -1.36 5.01 -14.53
C GLY A 38 0.12 4.89 -14.16
N ILE A 39 0.88 5.98 -14.21
CA ILE A 39 2.32 6.08 -13.98
C ILE A 39 2.58 7.02 -12.80
N ILE A 40 3.27 6.52 -11.77
CA ILE A 40 3.65 7.36 -10.63
C ILE A 40 5.11 7.76 -10.79
N TRP A 41 5.36 9.05 -10.96
CA TRP A 41 6.69 9.62 -10.95
C TRP A 41 7.19 9.87 -9.52
N PRO A 42 8.52 9.95 -9.30
CA PRO A 42 9.07 10.41 -8.03
C PRO A 42 8.48 11.76 -7.56
N SER A 43 8.18 12.67 -8.49
CA SER A 43 7.52 13.95 -8.20
C SER A 43 6.09 13.78 -7.71
N ASP A 44 5.36 12.80 -8.21
CA ASP A 44 3.98 12.52 -7.83
C ASP A 44 3.90 12.01 -6.40
N THR A 45 4.77 11.05 -6.07
CA THR A 45 4.95 10.58 -4.69
C THR A 45 5.38 11.70 -3.77
N PHE A 46 6.32 12.55 -4.20
CA PHE A 46 6.74 13.71 -3.42
C PHE A 46 5.55 14.61 -3.10
N ILE A 47 4.79 15.05 -4.11
CA ILE A 47 3.64 15.93 -3.94
C ILE A 47 2.56 15.27 -3.07
N GLY A 48 2.21 14.01 -3.34
CA GLY A 48 1.19 13.29 -2.59
C GLY A 48 1.55 13.16 -1.11
N LEU A 49 2.80 12.84 -0.78
CA LEU A 49 3.27 12.77 0.61
C LEU A 49 3.22 14.14 1.31
N ARG A 50 3.57 15.22 0.59
CA ARG A 50 3.42 16.59 1.12
C ARG A 50 1.96 16.93 1.41
N GLU A 51 1.03 16.47 0.57
CA GLU A 51 -0.42 16.70 0.74
C GLU A 51 -0.98 15.96 1.96
N ILE A 52 -0.48 14.76 2.26
CA ILE A 52 -0.83 14.02 3.49
C ILE A 52 0.10 14.34 4.67
N ARG A 53 0.74 15.52 4.62
CA ARG A 53 1.47 16.16 5.73
C ARG A 53 2.75 15.45 6.18
N PHE A 54 3.36 14.60 5.34
CA PHE A 54 4.73 14.15 5.62
C PHE A 54 5.66 15.35 5.73
N SER A 55 6.65 15.33 6.63
CA SER A 55 7.69 16.36 6.70
C SER A 55 8.59 16.31 5.45
N LEU A 56 9.33 17.38 5.16
CA LEU A 56 10.20 17.41 3.96
C LEU A 56 11.24 16.30 4.01
N PHE A 57 11.87 16.12 5.18
CA PHE A 57 12.84 15.05 5.41
C PHE A 57 12.23 13.67 5.11
N TRP A 58 11.07 13.37 5.71
CA TRP A 58 10.41 12.07 5.53
C TRP A 58 9.88 11.86 4.12
N THR A 59 9.47 12.93 3.44
CA THR A 59 9.07 12.88 2.03
C THR A 59 10.24 12.44 1.15
N ILE A 60 11.41 13.04 1.32
CA ILE A 60 12.61 12.70 0.53
C ILE A 60 13.01 11.24 0.77
N VAL A 61 13.04 10.81 2.04
CA VAL A 61 13.36 9.43 2.40
C VAL A 61 12.36 8.46 1.75
N ALA A 62 11.06 8.73 1.86
CA ALA A 62 10.02 7.87 1.30
C ALA A 62 10.08 7.76 -0.22
N VAL A 63 10.30 8.87 -0.93
CA VAL A 63 10.46 8.86 -2.40
C VAL A 63 11.63 7.96 -2.81
N LEU A 64 12.78 8.06 -2.14
CA LEU A 64 13.94 7.23 -2.44
C LEU A 64 13.66 5.74 -2.17
N VAL A 65 13.03 5.41 -1.05
CA VAL A 65 12.69 4.03 -0.68
C VAL A 65 11.67 3.43 -1.65
N ILE A 66 10.56 4.13 -1.90
CA ILE A 66 9.46 3.64 -2.74
C ILE A 66 9.93 3.45 -4.19
N HIS A 67 10.54 4.48 -4.79
CA HIS A 67 10.95 4.42 -6.19
C HIS A 67 12.20 3.56 -6.40
N GLY A 68 13.15 3.58 -5.46
CA GLY A 68 14.33 2.71 -5.49
C GLY A 68 13.98 1.23 -5.30
N GLY A 69 13.01 0.92 -4.44
CA GLY A 69 12.59 -0.45 -4.14
C GLY A 69 11.65 -1.06 -5.18
N PHE A 70 10.67 -0.28 -5.67
CA PHE A 70 9.54 -0.85 -6.43
C PHE A 70 9.52 -0.52 -7.92
N SER A 71 10.35 0.41 -8.42
CA SER A 71 10.36 0.79 -9.85
C SER A 71 10.58 -0.42 -10.74
N TYR A 72 11.69 -1.14 -10.59
CA TYR A 72 12.01 -2.23 -11.50
C TYR A 72 10.94 -3.34 -11.49
N MET A 73 10.43 -3.68 -10.29
CA MET A 73 9.45 -4.75 -10.11
C MET A 73 8.10 -4.42 -10.74
N THR A 74 7.67 -3.15 -10.68
CA THR A 74 6.40 -2.70 -11.24
C THR A 74 6.52 -2.25 -12.69
N TRP A 75 7.72 -1.90 -13.17
CA TRP A 75 7.90 -1.39 -14.53
C TRP A 75 7.64 -2.44 -15.60
N GLY A 76 8.07 -3.68 -15.35
CA GLY A 76 7.86 -4.88 -16.16
C GLY A 76 8.39 -4.81 -17.60
N SER A 77 9.58 -4.23 -17.76
CA SER A 77 10.48 -4.52 -18.88
C SER A 77 11.74 -5.21 -18.36
N TRP A 78 12.54 -5.76 -19.28
CA TRP A 78 13.82 -6.38 -18.93
C TRP A 78 14.84 -5.36 -18.38
N LEU A 79 14.83 -4.14 -18.91
CA LEU A 79 15.65 -3.04 -18.41
C LEU A 79 14.91 -2.25 -17.34
N PRO A 80 15.62 -1.72 -16.32
CA PRO A 80 15.02 -0.81 -15.35
C PRO A 80 14.62 0.52 -16.00
N ASP A 81 13.60 1.16 -15.43
CA ASP A 81 13.22 2.51 -15.85
C ASP A 81 14.25 3.52 -15.32
N PRO A 82 14.94 4.29 -16.19
CA PRO A 82 15.95 5.27 -15.74
C PRO A 82 15.36 6.41 -14.91
N PHE A 83 14.04 6.62 -14.96
CA PHE A 83 13.33 7.65 -14.18
C PHE A 83 12.71 7.10 -12.88
N PHE A 84 12.93 5.83 -12.59
CA PHE A 84 12.42 5.14 -11.39
C PHE A 84 10.89 5.23 -11.23
N ARG A 85 10.12 5.26 -12.32
CA ARG A 85 8.65 5.35 -12.26
C ARG A 85 8.00 4.03 -11.86
N LEU A 86 6.81 4.12 -11.29
CA LEU A 86 5.99 2.95 -10.93
C LEU A 86 4.82 2.82 -11.90
N LYS A 87 4.41 1.59 -12.20
CA LYS A 87 3.17 1.33 -12.98
C LYS A 87 2.10 0.74 -12.09
N ILE A 88 0.98 1.44 -11.93
CA ILE A 88 -0.16 0.97 -11.12
C ILE A 88 -0.65 -0.40 -11.59
N LYS A 89 -0.67 -0.64 -12.90
CA LYS A 89 -1.03 -1.93 -13.52
C LYS A 89 -0.36 -3.14 -12.86
N ARG A 90 0.89 -2.97 -12.43
CA ARG A 90 1.77 -4.03 -11.94
C ARG A 90 2.04 -3.93 -10.44
N MET A 91 1.25 -3.12 -9.72
CA MET A 91 1.50 -2.85 -8.30
C MET A 91 1.39 -4.10 -7.42
N HIS A 92 0.63 -5.12 -7.83
CA HIS A 92 0.63 -6.44 -7.19
C HIS A 92 2.02 -7.08 -7.06
N ARG A 93 2.99 -6.69 -7.91
CA ARG A 93 4.39 -7.14 -7.86
C ARG A 93 5.24 -6.41 -6.82
N ALA A 94 4.74 -5.33 -6.23
CA ALA A 94 5.41 -4.60 -5.15
C ALA A 94 5.22 -5.26 -3.77
N LYS A 95 4.34 -6.27 -3.67
CA LYS A 95 4.20 -7.10 -2.47
C LYS A 95 5.50 -7.86 -2.19
N HIS A 96 5.78 -8.09 -0.91
CA HIS A 96 6.92 -8.87 -0.44
C HIS A 96 6.48 -9.91 0.59
N GLY A 97 7.32 -10.91 0.83
CA GLY A 97 6.95 -12.07 1.66
C GLY A 97 6.73 -11.74 3.13
N SER A 98 7.36 -10.67 3.63
CA SER A 98 7.30 -10.27 5.04
C SER A 98 6.26 -9.18 5.34
N ASP A 99 5.31 -8.97 4.42
CA ASP A 99 4.20 -8.03 4.63
C ASP A 99 3.15 -8.59 5.62
N SER A 100 2.01 -7.91 5.76
CA SER A 100 0.90 -8.40 6.58
C SER A 100 0.09 -9.54 5.93
N GLU A 101 0.42 -9.89 4.69
CA GLU A 101 -0.34 -10.72 3.76
C GLU A 101 -1.82 -10.32 3.60
N SER A 102 -2.21 -9.10 3.98
CA SER A 102 -3.61 -8.63 3.92
C SER A 102 -4.08 -8.28 2.51
N TYR A 103 -3.17 -8.28 1.52
CA TYR A 103 -3.55 -8.35 0.11
C TYR A 103 -3.32 -9.75 -0.44
N THR A 104 -4.21 -10.20 -1.32
CA THR A 104 -3.99 -11.37 -2.17
C THR A 104 -2.82 -11.14 -3.13
N THR A 105 -2.38 -12.20 -3.82
CA THR A 105 -1.31 -12.11 -4.83
C THR A 105 -1.63 -11.14 -5.97
N THR A 106 -2.90 -10.88 -6.25
CA THR A 106 -3.34 -9.94 -7.29
C THR A 106 -3.59 -8.52 -6.75
N GLY A 107 -3.45 -8.30 -5.44
CA GLY A 107 -3.60 -6.99 -4.81
C GLY A 107 -5.00 -6.68 -4.27
N GLU A 108 -5.92 -7.65 -4.29
CA GLU A 108 -7.23 -7.50 -3.64
C GLU A 108 -7.07 -7.56 -2.11
N PHE A 109 -7.85 -6.79 -1.37
CA PHE A 109 -7.84 -6.82 0.09
C PHE A 109 -8.55 -8.07 0.64
N ASP A 110 -7.85 -8.84 1.46
CA ASP A 110 -8.38 -10.02 2.15
C ASP A 110 -8.71 -9.67 3.61
N GLU A 111 -9.99 -9.42 3.86
CA GLU A 111 -10.48 -9.04 5.19
C GLU A 111 -10.26 -10.13 6.25
N LYS A 112 -10.26 -11.41 5.87
CA LYS A 112 -10.04 -12.50 6.83
C LYS A 112 -8.59 -12.49 7.30
N ARG A 113 -7.64 -12.34 6.37
CA ARG A 113 -6.20 -12.24 6.69
C ARG A 113 -5.90 -10.99 7.52
N PHE A 114 -6.48 -9.86 7.14
CA PHE A 114 -6.38 -8.63 7.91
C PHE A 114 -6.90 -8.79 9.34
N ASN A 115 -8.07 -9.41 9.52
CA ASN A 115 -8.64 -9.65 10.84
C ASN A 115 -7.76 -10.58 11.69
N ALA A 116 -7.19 -11.63 11.08
CA ALA A 116 -6.28 -12.56 11.75
C ALA A 116 -5.02 -11.87 12.29
N ILE A 117 -4.47 -10.86 11.58
CA ILE A 117 -3.33 -10.07 12.06
C ILE A 117 -3.67 -9.39 13.40
N PHE A 118 -4.83 -8.76 13.51
CA PHE A 118 -5.25 -8.13 14.76
C PHE A 118 -5.47 -9.17 15.86
N GLU A 119 -6.15 -10.27 15.57
CA GLU A 119 -6.37 -11.36 16.53
C GLU A 119 -5.05 -11.95 17.06
N MET A 120 -4.03 -12.10 16.22
CA MET A 120 -2.74 -12.66 16.62
C MET A 120 -1.88 -11.72 17.47
N TYR A 121 -1.91 -10.42 17.17
CA TYR A 121 -0.92 -9.49 17.70
C TYR A 121 -1.45 -8.44 18.67
N SER A 122 -2.76 -8.17 18.71
CA SER A 122 -3.35 -7.20 19.63
C SER A 122 -4.05 -7.86 20.81
N GLN A 123 -4.19 -7.14 21.92
CA GLN A 123 -5.04 -7.56 23.03
C GLN A 123 -6.54 -7.51 22.66
N PRO A 124 -7.38 -8.36 23.28
CA PRO A 124 -8.84 -8.23 23.20
C PRO A 124 -9.28 -6.79 23.53
N PRO A 125 -10.24 -6.22 22.78
CA PRO A 125 -11.14 -6.86 21.82
C PRO A 125 -10.63 -6.87 20.36
N HIS A 126 -9.30 -6.79 20.14
CA HIS A 126 -8.66 -6.88 18.81
C HIS A 126 -9.07 -5.81 17.79
N ASN A 127 -9.32 -4.60 18.27
CA ASN A 127 -9.73 -3.46 17.45
C ASN A 127 -8.67 -2.36 17.32
N LYS A 128 -7.47 -2.56 17.90
CA LYS A 128 -6.38 -1.59 17.83
C LYS A 128 -5.03 -2.24 18.12
N LEU A 129 -3.96 -1.65 17.61
CA LEU A 129 -2.58 -2.07 17.84
C LEU A 129 -1.81 -0.96 18.55
N SER A 130 -1.20 -1.27 19.68
CA SER A 130 -0.14 -0.41 20.24
C SER A 130 1.12 -0.48 19.36
N PHE A 131 2.03 0.47 19.57
CA PHE A 131 3.33 0.47 18.89
C PHE A 131 4.10 -0.85 19.09
N THR A 132 4.15 -1.37 20.32
CA THR A 132 4.90 -2.59 20.64
C THR A 132 4.25 -3.84 20.07
N GLU A 133 2.92 -3.92 20.02
CA GLU A 133 2.19 -4.98 19.32
C GLU A 133 2.47 -4.94 17.81
N GLY A 134 2.55 -3.74 17.23
CA GLY A 134 2.99 -3.54 15.84
C GLY A 134 4.41 -4.03 15.56
N VAL A 135 5.37 -3.70 16.44
CA VAL A 135 6.75 -4.21 16.33
C VAL A 135 6.78 -5.74 16.41
N ARG A 136 5.98 -6.33 17.31
CA ARG A 136 5.83 -7.78 17.42
C ARG A 136 5.23 -8.39 16.15
N MET A 137 4.23 -7.73 15.55
CA MET A 137 3.63 -8.14 14.27
C MET A 137 4.66 -8.18 13.15
N ILE A 138 5.46 -7.12 12.98
CA ILE A 138 6.51 -7.07 11.95
C ILE A 138 7.46 -8.25 12.13
N HIS A 139 7.98 -8.44 13.35
CA HIS A 139 8.93 -9.52 13.63
C HIS A 139 8.31 -10.91 13.42
N GLY A 140 7.05 -11.09 13.77
CA GLY A 140 6.34 -12.36 13.60
C GLY A 140 6.07 -12.74 12.14
N ASN A 141 5.99 -11.75 11.24
CA ASN A 141 5.74 -11.95 9.82
C ASN A 141 7.02 -12.07 8.96
N MET A 142 8.22 -11.94 9.56
CA MET A 142 9.47 -12.00 8.80
C MET A 142 9.69 -13.37 8.15
N ASN A 143 9.84 -13.39 6.82
CA ASN A 143 10.24 -14.59 6.10
C ASN A 143 11.77 -14.75 6.09
N PRO A 144 12.34 -15.95 6.36
CA PRO A 144 13.78 -16.15 6.52
C PRO A 144 14.68 -15.67 5.36
N PHE A 145 14.15 -15.59 4.14
CA PHE A 145 14.90 -15.22 2.93
C PHE A 145 14.32 -13.99 2.23
N ASP A 146 13.87 -13.00 3.00
CA ASP A 146 13.26 -11.77 2.47
C ASP A 146 13.84 -10.50 3.14
N PRO A 147 15.16 -10.24 3.02
CA PRO A 147 15.79 -9.07 3.63
C PRO A 147 15.21 -7.74 3.14
N PHE A 148 14.78 -7.69 1.88
CA PHE A 148 14.07 -6.54 1.34
C PHE A 148 12.74 -6.35 2.07
N GLY A 149 11.90 -7.37 2.15
CA GLY A 149 10.61 -7.29 2.83
C GLY A 149 10.71 -7.00 4.32
N TRP A 150 11.79 -7.39 5.01
CA TRP A 150 12.01 -6.98 6.40
C TRP A 150 12.12 -5.47 6.53
N THR A 151 12.94 -4.85 5.67
CA THR A 151 13.14 -3.40 5.69
C THR A 151 11.90 -2.65 5.20
N ALA A 152 11.21 -3.19 4.19
CA ALA A 152 9.97 -2.61 3.68
C ALA A 152 8.84 -2.68 4.72
N ALA A 153 8.64 -3.81 5.40
CA ALA A 153 7.63 -3.94 6.45
C ALA A 153 7.84 -2.96 7.61
N VAL A 154 9.10 -2.75 8.03
CA VAL A 154 9.44 -1.73 9.05
C VAL A 154 9.08 -0.33 8.55
N PHE A 155 9.43 -0.01 7.30
CA PHE A 155 9.16 1.29 6.71
C PHE A 155 7.66 1.54 6.53
N GLU A 156 6.90 0.56 6.04
CA GLU A 156 5.44 0.63 5.84
C GLU A 156 4.70 0.84 7.18
N TRP A 157 5.08 0.08 8.21
CA TRP A 157 4.49 0.26 9.54
C TRP A 157 4.85 1.60 10.15
N TRP A 158 6.11 2.03 10.04
CA TRP A 158 6.54 3.35 10.48
C TRP A 158 5.75 4.45 9.77
N ALA A 159 5.59 4.36 8.44
CA ALA A 159 4.87 5.34 7.64
C ALA A 159 3.39 5.38 8.03
N THR A 160 2.78 4.22 8.29
CA THR A 160 1.40 4.11 8.80
C THR A 160 1.24 4.77 10.16
N TYR A 161 2.14 4.46 11.10
CA TYR A 161 2.11 5.07 12.44
C TYR A 161 2.35 6.59 12.38
N TYR A 162 3.29 7.02 11.55
CA TYR A 162 3.62 8.43 11.36
C TYR A 162 2.46 9.22 10.74
N LEU A 163 1.77 8.64 9.76
CA LEU A 163 0.63 9.25 9.08
C LEU A 163 -0.58 9.42 10.01
N LEU A 164 -0.89 8.37 10.78
CA LEU A 164 -2.08 8.34 11.65
C LEU A 164 -1.84 9.03 12.99
N TRP A 165 -0.60 9.01 13.49
CA TRP A 165 -0.13 9.66 14.72
C TRP A 165 -1.15 9.63 15.88
N PRO A 166 -1.53 8.43 16.38
CA PRO A 166 -2.62 8.31 17.36
C PRO A 166 -2.24 8.96 18.70
N GLU A 167 -3.12 9.81 19.22
CA GLU A 167 -2.89 10.55 20.49
C GLU A 167 -2.67 9.62 21.69
N ASP A 168 -3.38 8.48 21.73
CA ASP A 168 -3.28 7.49 22.80
C ASP A 168 -2.25 6.38 22.53
N GLY A 169 -1.51 6.47 21.41
CA GLY A 169 -0.50 5.49 21.03
C GLY A 169 -1.03 4.18 20.45
N TYR A 170 -2.33 4.12 20.10
CA TYR A 170 -2.96 2.94 19.53
C TYR A 170 -3.53 3.22 18.14
N LEU A 171 -3.02 2.52 17.13
CA LEU A 171 -3.59 2.52 15.78
C LEU A 171 -4.89 1.73 15.77
N ARG A 172 -5.97 2.39 15.39
CA ARG A 172 -7.29 1.75 15.28
C ARG A 172 -7.36 0.87 14.05
N LYS A 173 -8.05 -0.26 14.17
CA LYS A 173 -8.16 -1.27 13.10
C LYS A 173 -8.81 -0.68 11.85
N GLU A 174 -9.85 0.11 12.04
CA GLU A 174 -10.57 0.84 11.01
C GLU A 174 -9.66 1.82 10.26
N ASP A 175 -8.86 2.62 10.97
CA ASP A 175 -7.93 3.56 10.34
C ASP A 175 -6.84 2.82 9.54
N VAL A 176 -6.32 1.71 10.08
CA VAL A 176 -5.33 0.89 9.38
C VAL A 176 -5.96 0.22 8.15
N ARG A 177 -7.22 -0.22 8.21
CA ARG A 177 -7.93 -0.76 7.04
C ARG A 177 -7.98 0.26 5.89
N GLU A 178 -8.26 1.52 6.20
CA GLU A 178 -8.33 2.61 5.21
C GLU A 178 -6.97 2.95 4.58
N VAL A 179 -5.86 2.52 5.19
CA VAL A 179 -4.55 2.55 4.52
C VAL A 179 -4.54 1.56 3.36
N TYR A 180 -5.14 0.37 3.48
CA TYR A 180 -5.08 -0.66 2.43
C TYR A 180 -5.84 -0.31 1.14
N ASP A 181 -6.88 0.51 1.20
CA ASP A 181 -7.55 0.98 -0.03
C ASP A 181 -7.18 2.41 -0.41
N GLY A 182 -6.33 3.06 0.40
CA GLY A 182 -5.88 4.44 0.22
C GLY A 182 -6.91 5.50 0.57
N SER A 183 -8.10 5.13 1.06
CA SER A 183 -9.16 6.09 1.38
C SER A 183 -8.74 7.09 2.45
N ILE A 184 -7.86 6.70 3.38
CA ILE A 184 -7.30 7.59 4.41
C ILE A 184 -6.52 8.77 3.80
N PHE A 185 -5.81 8.57 2.68
CA PHE A 185 -4.99 9.62 2.05
C PHE A 185 -5.87 10.76 1.53
N TYR A 186 -7.03 10.42 0.97
CA TYR A 186 -8.02 11.39 0.52
C TYR A 186 -8.64 12.15 1.69
N LYS A 187 -8.94 11.47 2.80
CA LYS A 187 -9.42 12.12 4.02
C LYS A 187 -8.42 13.15 4.56
N LEU A 188 -7.13 12.81 4.55
CA LEU A 188 -6.07 13.68 5.09
C LEU A 188 -5.72 14.85 4.16
N SER A 189 -5.77 14.64 2.85
CA SER A 189 -5.44 15.66 1.84
C SER A 189 -6.61 16.60 1.51
N ASN A 190 -7.84 16.27 1.91
CA ASN A 190 -9.08 16.90 1.43
C ASN A 190 -9.29 16.83 -0.09
N ARG A 191 -8.51 16.02 -0.82
CA ARG A 191 -8.80 15.72 -2.23
C ARG A 191 -9.99 14.78 -2.28
N LYS A 192 -10.92 15.06 -3.21
CA LYS A 192 -11.89 14.03 -3.59
C LYS A 192 -11.16 12.99 -4.45
N PRO A 193 -11.44 11.69 -4.28
CA PRO A 193 -11.03 10.71 -5.27
C PRO A 193 -11.60 11.13 -6.61
N THR A 194 -10.78 11.17 -7.65
CA THR A 194 -11.21 11.50 -9.02
C THR A 194 -12.37 10.59 -9.47
N TYR A 195 -12.49 9.40 -8.85
CA TYR A 195 -13.51 8.37 -9.11
C TYR A 195 -14.65 8.28 -8.08
N ALA A 196 -14.67 9.09 -7.01
CA ALA A 196 -15.75 9.04 -6.02
C ALA A 196 -17.11 9.51 -6.58
N GLU A 197 -17.11 10.17 -7.75
CA GLU A 197 -18.33 10.45 -8.52
C GLU A 197 -18.74 9.25 -9.40
N ALA A 198 -17.79 8.41 -9.85
CA ALA A 198 -18.07 7.21 -10.64
C ALA A 198 -18.61 6.04 -9.79
N LEU A 199 -18.17 5.91 -8.54
CA LEU A 199 -18.65 4.86 -7.61
C LEU A 199 -20.01 5.18 -6.96
N LYS A 200 -20.50 6.42 -7.08
CA LYS A 200 -21.87 6.78 -6.67
C LYS A 200 -22.92 6.54 -7.76
N ALA A 201 -22.50 6.07 -8.94
CA ALA A 201 -23.36 5.83 -10.10
C ALA A 201 -23.68 4.34 -10.37
N ASN A 202 -23.33 3.43 -9.45
CA ASN A 202 -23.72 2.00 -9.50
C ASN A 202 -24.35 1.56 -8.19
#